data_AF-A0A5D2WTN1-F1
#
_entry.id   AF-A0A5D2WTN1-F1
#
_cell.length_a   1.000
_cell.length_b   1.000
_cell.length_c   1.000
_cell.angle_alpha   90.00
_cell.angle_beta   90.00
_cell.angle_gamma   90.00
#
_symmetry.space_group_name_H-M   'P 1'
#
loop_
_entity.id
_entity.type
_entity.pdbx_description
1 polymer ?
#
loop_
_entity_poly.entity_id
_entity_poly.type
_entity_poly.pdbx_seq_one_letter_code
_entity_poly.pdbx_strand_id
1 'polypeptide(L)'
;MQCLLVFMLIVLLLLCFSICEAFECEFDAENHQFKVADTIRVDQSGKGDFKTVQKAIDSIPSNNKKWIRILISPGVFREKVTIPCDKPCIFLEGAGRLLTRIEWNSHMRTCDSATLTSFPDSIVAKGITFKV
;
A
#
# COMPACT_ATOMS: atom_id res chain seq x y z
N MET A 1 3.06 45.79 20.96
CA MET A 1 4.10 44.74 20.87
C MET A 1 3.50 43.34 21.05
N GLN A 2 2.74 43.06 22.13
CA GLN A 2 2.12 41.74 22.39
C GLN A 2 1.19 41.23 21.27
N CYS A 3 0.29 42.07 20.75
CA CYS A 3 -0.66 41.67 19.70
C CYS A 3 0.02 41.28 18.37
N LEU A 4 1.16 41.93 18.05
CA LEU A 4 1.92 41.63 16.85
C LEU A 4 2.59 40.24 16.97
N LEU A 5 3.09 39.90 18.16
CA LEU A 5 3.69 38.60 18.45
C LEU A 5 2.66 37.46 18.35
N VAL A 6 1.45 37.68 18.87
CA VAL A 6 0.34 36.71 18.80
C VAL A 6 -0.12 36.52 17.35
N PHE A 7 -0.21 37.60 16.57
CA PHE A 7 -0.55 37.53 15.15
C PHE A 7 0.50 36.73 14.36
N MET A 8 1.78 36.97 14.61
CA MET A 8 2.87 36.23 13.96
C MET A 8 2.87 34.73 14.34
N LEU A 9 2.54 34.40 15.59
CA LEU A 9 2.37 33.00 16.02
C LEU A 9 1.19 32.30 15.35
N ILE A 10 0.05 33.00 15.18
CA ILE A 10 -1.12 32.46 14.47
C ILE A 10 -0.81 32.26 12.99
N VAL A 11 -0.14 33.22 12.34
CA VAL A 11 0.30 33.07 10.95
C VAL A 11 1.28 31.91 10.79
N LEU A 12 2.24 31.74 11.72
CA LEU A 12 3.18 30.61 11.71
C LEU A 12 2.45 29.26 11.86
N LEU A 13 1.46 29.19 12.76
CA LEU A 13 0.63 27.98 12.95
C LEU A 13 -0.20 27.67 11.70
N LEU A 14 -0.84 28.68 11.09
CA LEU A 14 -1.62 28.51 9.86
C LEU A 14 -0.74 28.11 8.67
N LEU A 15 0.46 28.67 8.56
CA LEU A 15 1.45 28.24 7.58
C LEU A 15 1.91 26.80 7.83
N CYS A 16 1.99 26.36 9.09
CA CYS A 16 2.32 24.99 9.47
C CYS A 16 1.22 23.99 9.10
N PHE A 17 -0.06 24.38 9.24
CA PHE A 17 -1.21 23.58 8.78
C PHE A 17 -1.19 23.38 7.26
N SER A 18 -0.75 24.37 6.48
CA SER A 18 -0.67 24.28 5.02
C SER A 18 0.44 23.35 4.50
N ILE A 19 1.44 22.99 5.32
CA ILE A 19 2.53 22.07 4.92
C ILE A 19 2.25 20.62 5.36
N CYS A 20 1.18 20.41 6.13
CA CYS A 20 0.79 19.10 6.63
C CYS A 20 -0.53 18.68 5.97
N GLU A 21 -0.56 18.59 4.65
CA GLU A 21 -1.48 17.62 4.04
C GLU A 21 -0.95 16.24 4.41
N ALA A 22 -1.51 15.64 5.47
CA ALA A 22 -1.36 14.22 5.67
C ALA A 22 -1.78 13.54 4.36
N PHE A 23 -0.93 12.66 3.83
CA PHE A 23 -1.18 11.92 2.60
C PHE A 23 -2.24 10.83 2.90
N GLU A 24 -3.44 11.27 3.26
CA GLU A 24 -4.49 10.37 3.73
C GLU A 24 -5.12 9.68 2.54
N CYS A 25 -5.14 8.36 2.62
CA CYS A 25 -5.91 7.53 1.72
C CYS A 25 -7.39 7.88 1.85
N GLU A 26 -8.09 7.97 0.73
CA GLU A 26 -9.52 8.32 0.70
C GLU A 26 -10.34 7.37 1.59
N PHE A 27 -10.91 7.90 2.68
CA PHE A 27 -11.77 7.18 3.63
C PHE A 27 -13.21 7.71 3.51
N ASP A 28 -14.18 6.81 3.34
CA ASP A 28 -15.59 7.17 3.35
C ASP A 28 -16.08 7.18 4.81
N ALA A 29 -16.14 8.38 5.39
CA ALA A 29 -16.54 8.59 6.77
C ALA A 29 -18.03 8.28 7.02
N GLU A 30 -18.89 8.39 6.01
CA GLU A 30 -20.33 8.11 6.15
C GLU A 30 -20.57 6.60 6.26
N ASN A 31 -19.90 5.83 5.40
CA ASN A 31 -20.03 4.37 5.37
C ASN A 31 -19.00 3.63 6.24
N HIS A 32 -18.14 4.36 6.95
CA HIS A 32 -17.06 3.84 7.78
C HIS A 32 -16.19 2.79 7.05
N GLN A 33 -15.93 3.01 5.76
CA GLN A 33 -15.24 2.05 4.91
C GLN A 33 -14.23 2.74 4.00
N PHE A 34 -13.17 2.00 3.65
CA PHE A 34 -12.26 2.39 2.59
C PHE A 34 -12.91 2.14 1.23
N LYS A 35 -13.03 3.20 0.43
CA LYS A 35 -13.61 3.10 -0.91
C LYS A 35 -12.54 2.65 -1.91
N VAL A 36 -12.70 1.44 -2.45
CA VAL A 36 -11.82 0.93 -3.51
C VAL A 36 -12.08 1.71 -4.80
N ALA A 37 -11.06 2.41 -5.30
CA ALA A 37 -11.15 3.20 -6.52
C ALA A 37 -10.89 2.36 -7.79
N ASP A 38 -10.03 1.35 -7.69
CA ASP A 38 -9.69 0.48 -8.81
C ASP A 38 -9.26 -0.92 -8.33
N THR A 39 -9.37 -1.93 -9.21
CA THR A 39 -8.95 -3.30 -8.95
C THR A 39 -8.02 -3.83 -10.04
N ILE A 40 -6.78 -4.15 -9.66
CA ILE A 40 -5.76 -4.79 -10.48
C ILE A 40 -5.77 -6.30 -10.21
N ARG A 41 -5.85 -7.12 -11.25
CA ARG A 41 -5.89 -8.58 -11.16
C ARG A 41 -4.52 -9.20 -11.42
N VAL A 42 -4.12 -10.10 -10.54
CA VAL A 42 -2.89 -10.88 -10.67
C VAL A 42 -3.22 -12.35 -10.88
N ASP A 43 -2.75 -12.92 -11.98
CA ASP A 43 -2.94 -14.32 -12.33
C ASP A 43 -1.72 -14.88 -13.09
N GLN A 44 -1.06 -15.89 -12.54
CA GLN A 44 0.12 -16.53 -13.16
C GLN A 44 -0.19 -17.15 -14.53
N SER A 45 -1.45 -17.56 -14.79
CA SER A 45 -1.86 -18.08 -16.09
C SER A 45 -2.00 -16.99 -17.15
N GLY A 46 -1.91 -15.70 -16.78
CA GLY A 46 -2.01 -14.57 -17.68
C GLY A 46 -3.45 -14.15 -18.01
N LYS A 47 -4.44 -14.54 -17.21
CA LYS A 47 -5.84 -14.08 -17.37
C LYS A 47 -6.15 -12.81 -16.57
N GLY A 48 -5.20 -12.33 -15.76
CA GLY A 48 -5.25 -11.04 -15.07
C GLY A 48 -4.40 -9.99 -15.79
N ASP A 49 -4.40 -8.77 -15.25
CA ASP A 49 -3.64 -7.64 -15.76
C ASP A 49 -2.13 -7.88 -15.66
N PHE A 50 -1.69 -8.57 -14.61
CA PHE A 50 -0.30 -8.96 -14.40
C PHE A 50 -0.16 -10.44 -14.01
N LYS A 51 1.02 -11.01 -14.30
CA LYS A 51 1.38 -12.38 -13.89
C LYS A 51 2.06 -12.47 -12.51
N THR A 52 2.52 -11.34 -11.99
CA THR A 52 3.33 -11.24 -10.76
C THR A 52 2.82 -10.11 -9.90
N VAL A 53 2.94 -10.25 -8.59
CA VAL A 53 2.48 -9.25 -7.61
C VAL A 53 3.34 -7.99 -7.68
N GLN A 54 4.66 -8.11 -7.84
CA GLN A 54 5.54 -6.94 -7.94
C GLN A 54 5.18 -6.03 -9.11
N LYS A 55 4.94 -6.58 -10.31
CA LYS A 55 4.50 -5.79 -11.47
C LYS A 55 3.17 -5.06 -11.25
N ALA A 56 2.24 -5.67 -10.52
CA ALA A 56 1.00 -5.00 -10.17
C ALA A 56 1.26 -3.79 -9.26
N ILE A 57 2.09 -3.94 -8.23
CA ILE A 57 2.53 -2.83 -7.36
C ILE A 57 3.27 -1.76 -8.18
N ASP A 58 4.14 -2.15 -9.10
CA ASP A 58 4.93 -1.21 -9.91
C ASP A 58 4.05 -0.38 -10.85
N SER A 59 2.89 -0.91 -11.25
CA SER A 59 1.94 -0.21 -12.11
C SER A 59 1.14 0.90 -11.41
N ILE A 60 1.09 0.89 -10.09
CA ILE A 60 0.39 1.92 -9.31
C ILE A 60 1.20 3.22 -9.38
N PRO A 61 0.58 4.38 -9.69
CA PRO A 61 1.28 5.66 -9.71
C PRO A 61 1.91 6.00 -8.36
N SER A 62 3.10 6.62 -8.38
CA SER A 62 3.69 7.24 -7.19
C SER A 62 2.73 8.28 -6.59
N ASN A 63 2.81 8.46 -5.28
CA ASN A 63 1.98 9.36 -4.50
C ASN A 63 0.48 9.07 -4.66
N ASN A 64 0.11 7.79 -4.70
CA ASN A 64 -1.27 7.34 -4.77
C ASN A 64 -2.06 7.75 -3.50
N LYS A 65 -3.26 8.32 -3.67
CA LYS A 65 -4.17 8.69 -2.56
C LYS A 65 -5.45 7.85 -2.52
N LYS A 66 -5.62 6.92 -3.46
CA LYS A 66 -6.86 6.17 -3.65
C LYS A 66 -6.64 4.71 -3.31
N TRP A 67 -7.60 4.05 -2.66
CA TRP A 67 -7.43 2.63 -2.38
C TRP A 67 -7.46 1.80 -3.66
N ILE A 68 -6.35 1.13 -3.95
CA ILE A 68 -6.21 0.21 -5.08
C ILE A 68 -6.22 -1.22 -4.55
N ARG A 69 -7.10 -2.05 -5.11
CA ARG A 69 -7.18 -3.48 -4.76
C ARG A 69 -6.36 -4.31 -5.73
N ILE A 70 -5.31 -4.95 -5.24
CA ILE A 70 -4.58 -5.99 -5.97
C ILE A 70 -5.23 -7.33 -5.61
N LEU A 71 -6.06 -7.85 -6.52
CA LEU A 71 -6.76 -9.12 -6.38
C LEU A 71 -5.89 -10.25 -6.96
N ILE A 72 -5.40 -11.13 -6.09
CA ILE A 72 -4.43 -12.16 -6.41
C ILE A 72 -5.12 -13.52 -6.49
N SER A 73 -5.06 -14.14 -7.66
CA SER A 73 -5.67 -15.45 -7.93
C SER A 73 -5.05 -16.57 -7.07
N PRO A 74 -5.72 -17.74 -6.94
CA PRO A 74 -5.10 -18.91 -6.33
C PRO A 74 -3.78 -19.27 -7.03
N GLY A 75 -2.75 -19.62 -6.25
CA GLY A 75 -1.44 -19.94 -6.79
C GLY A 75 -0.30 -19.74 -5.81
N VAL A 76 0.90 -20.13 -6.25
CA VAL A 76 2.15 -19.96 -5.52
C VAL A 76 3.03 -18.99 -6.29
N PHE A 77 3.10 -17.77 -5.78
CA PHE A 77 3.88 -16.67 -6.34
C PHE A 77 5.27 -16.70 -5.72
N ARG A 78 6.26 -17.18 -6.50
CA ARG A 78 7.66 -17.26 -6.07
C ARG A 78 8.39 -15.99 -6.44
N GLU A 79 8.21 -14.97 -5.62
CA GLU A 79 8.79 -13.64 -5.85
C GLU A 79 9.05 -12.93 -4.50
N LYS A 80 10.04 -12.05 -4.50
CA LYS A 80 10.24 -11.08 -3.42
C LYS A 80 9.42 -9.82 -3.76
N VAL A 81 8.63 -9.35 -2.82
CA VAL A 81 7.71 -8.22 -3.01
C VAL A 81 8.12 -7.05 -2.13
N THR A 82 8.22 -5.87 -2.73
CA THR A 82 8.48 -4.61 -2.04
C THR A 82 7.42 -3.59 -2.41
N ILE A 83 6.74 -3.03 -1.41
CA ILE A 83 5.85 -1.88 -1.57
C ILE A 83 6.62 -0.63 -1.15
N PRO A 84 7.02 0.23 -2.09
CA PRO A 84 7.80 1.44 -1.78
C PRO A 84 6.93 2.49 -1.04
N CYS A 85 7.59 3.40 -0.31
CA CYS A 85 6.92 4.37 0.55
C CYS A 85 6.00 5.34 -0.23
N ASP A 86 6.29 5.58 -1.50
CA ASP A 86 5.51 6.45 -2.39
C ASP A 86 4.26 5.76 -2.97
N LYS A 87 3.97 4.51 -2.61
CA LYS A 87 2.78 3.79 -3.09
C LYS A 87 1.89 3.32 -1.93
N PRO A 88 1.28 4.23 -1.15
CA PRO A 88 0.34 3.85 -0.10
C PRO A 88 -1.04 3.47 -0.67
N CYS A 89 -1.97 3.11 0.21
CA CYS A 89 -3.38 2.83 -0.09
C CYS A 89 -3.58 1.57 -0.94
N ILE A 90 -2.97 0.45 -0.55
CA ILE A 90 -3.07 -0.82 -1.30
C ILE A 90 -3.75 -1.91 -0.45
N PHE A 91 -4.75 -2.56 -1.05
CA PHE A 91 -5.26 -3.85 -0.58
C PHE A 91 -4.55 -4.98 -1.34
N LEU A 92 -3.81 -5.83 -0.63
CA LEU A 92 -3.35 -7.13 -1.13
C LEU A 92 -4.38 -8.20 -0.75
N GLU A 93 -5.20 -8.62 -1.70
CA GLU A 93 -6.27 -9.59 -1.44
C GLU A 93 -6.07 -10.88 -2.21
N GLY A 94 -5.73 -11.95 -1.50
CA GLY A 94 -5.67 -13.30 -2.07
C GLY A 94 -7.03 -14.01 -2.08
N ALA A 95 -7.13 -15.08 -2.85
CA ALA A 95 -8.33 -15.91 -2.94
C ALA A 95 -8.63 -16.75 -1.68
N GLY A 96 -7.75 -16.70 -0.67
CA GLY A 96 -7.86 -17.42 0.59
C GLY A 96 -6.48 -17.80 1.13
N ARG A 97 -6.32 -17.81 2.45
CA ARG A 97 -5.02 -18.05 3.11
C ARG A 97 -4.32 -19.33 2.63
N LEU A 98 -5.09 -20.39 2.34
CA LEU A 98 -4.58 -21.68 1.87
C LEU A 98 -4.43 -21.75 0.34
N LEU A 99 -5.03 -20.82 -0.40
CA LEU A 99 -5.14 -20.84 -1.85
C LEU A 99 -4.13 -19.91 -2.53
N THR A 100 -3.77 -18.80 -1.89
CA THR A 100 -2.82 -17.82 -2.41
C THR A 100 -1.64 -17.68 -1.47
N ARG A 101 -0.43 -17.95 -1.98
CA ARG A 101 0.82 -17.83 -1.23
C ARG A 101 1.85 -17.05 -2.02
N ILE A 102 2.51 -16.10 -1.36
CA ILE A 102 3.75 -15.48 -1.85
C ILE A 102 4.90 -16.08 -1.04
N GLU A 103 5.89 -16.66 -1.72
CA GLU A 103 7.02 -17.32 -1.08
C GLU A 103 8.36 -16.90 -1.68
N TRP A 104 9.35 -16.69 -0.82
CA TRP A 104 10.71 -16.36 -1.26
C TRP A 104 11.74 -16.85 -0.26
N ASN A 105 12.77 -17.55 -0.76
CA ASN A 105 13.78 -18.22 0.06
C ASN A 105 15.10 -17.43 0.04
N SER A 106 15.13 -16.26 0.69
CA SER A 106 16.33 -15.43 0.80
C SER A 106 17.14 -15.79 2.04
N HIS A 107 18.45 -15.99 1.86
CA HIS A 107 19.42 -16.31 2.93
C HIS A 107 20.41 -15.18 3.19
N MET A 108 20.05 -13.95 2.81
CA MET A 108 20.90 -12.78 2.99
C MET A 108 20.78 -12.22 4.43
N ARG A 109 21.16 -10.97 4.64
CA ARG A 109 21.00 -10.28 5.94
C ARG A 109 19.52 -10.34 6.37
N THR A 110 19.27 -10.40 7.67
CA THR A 110 17.92 -10.48 8.23
C THR A 110 17.00 -9.38 7.68
N CYS A 111 17.51 -8.15 7.58
CA CYS A 111 16.77 -7.00 7.03
C CYS A 111 16.39 -7.14 5.53
N ASP A 112 17.13 -7.96 4.78
CA ASP A 112 16.93 -8.16 3.34
C ASP A 112 16.28 -9.52 3.02
N SER A 113 15.99 -10.33 4.04
CA SER A 113 15.50 -11.70 3.88
C SER A 113 13.98 -11.83 3.77
N ALA A 114 13.23 -10.78 4.10
CA ALA A 114 11.77 -10.79 4.07
C ALA A 114 11.20 -11.06 2.66
N THR A 115 10.17 -11.91 2.59
CA THR A 115 9.39 -12.19 1.37
C THR A 115 8.57 -10.99 0.91
N LEU A 116 7.96 -10.27 1.86
CA LEU A 116 7.24 -9.03 1.65
C LEU A 116 7.86 -7.94 2.54
N THR A 117 8.25 -6.83 1.92
CA THR A 117 8.63 -5.60 2.62
C THR A 117 7.63 -4.50 2.27
N SER A 118 7.05 -3.86 3.27
CA SER A 118 6.18 -2.71 3.10
C SER A 118 6.79 -1.50 3.78
N PHE A 119 6.94 -0.41 3.05
CA PHE A 119 7.38 0.89 3.58
C PHE A 119 6.25 1.89 3.89
N PRO A 120 5.09 1.91 3.20
CA PRO A 120 4.00 2.82 3.57
C PRO A 120 3.15 2.26 4.73
N ASP A 121 2.52 3.17 5.49
CA ASP A 121 1.65 2.82 6.63
C ASP A 121 0.30 2.22 6.18
N SER A 122 -0.23 2.69 5.06
CA SER A 122 -1.59 2.38 4.61
C SER A 122 -1.64 1.16 3.69
N ILE A 123 -1.42 -0.03 4.26
CA ILE A 123 -1.49 -1.31 3.56
C ILE A 123 -2.39 -2.30 4.32
N VAL A 124 -3.22 -3.01 3.57
CA VAL A 124 -4.07 -4.07 4.11
C VAL A 124 -3.82 -5.35 3.32
N ALA A 125 -3.54 -6.45 4.02
CA ALA A 125 -3.40 -7.77 3.42
C ALA A 125 -4.48 -8.72 3.96
N LYS A 126 -5.22 -9.39 3.06
CA LYS A 126 -6.32 -10.30 3.41
C LYS A 126 -6.27 -11.56 2.56
N GLY A 127 -6.60 -12.71 3.18
CA GLY A 127 -6.78 -13.96 2.45
C GLY A 127 -5.52 -14.45 1.73
N ILE A 128 -4.34 -14.17 2.29
CA ILE A 128 -3.05 -14.48 1.68
C ILE A 128 -2.06 -15.02 2.72
N THR A 129 -1.13 -15.87 2.29
CA THR A 129 0.00 -16.34 3.11
C THR A 129 1.31 -15.78 2.57
N PHE A 130 2.17 -15.30 3.46
CA PHE A 130 3.58 -15.02 3.17
C PHE A 130 4.44 -16.11 3.79
N LYS A 131 5.39 -16.65 3.03
CA LYS A 131 6.23 -17.76 3.47
C LYS A 131 7.69 -17.53 3.08
N VAL A 132 8.58 -17.78 4.04
CA VAL A 132 10.03 -17.93 3.81
C VAL A 132 10.37 -19.36 3.39
#